data_AF-A0A7C3GS27-F1
#
_entry.id   AF-A0A7C3GS27-F1
#
_cell.length_a   1.000
_cell.length_b   1.000
_cell.length_c   1.000
_cell.angle_alpha   90.00
_cell.angle_beta   90.00
_cell.angle_gamma   90.00
#
_symmetry.space_group_name_H-M   'P 1'
#
loop_
_entity.id
_entity.type
_entity.pdbx_description
1 polymer ?
#
loop_
_entity_poly.entity_id
_entity_poly.type
_entity_poly.pdbx_seq_one_letter_code
_entity_poly.pdbx_strand_id
1 'polypeptide(L)'
;METLWWPFVLVLAVGLGVALIATPLAAAWGRRRGIVDRPGPRRRHKGAIPRTGGLALFVAFVSAALLAQWLPVPRQDPKELIRLLGILLGMTWLLVVGYLDDRFELRPGPQYLAQIVAALIA
;
A
#
# COMPACT_ATOMS: atom_id res chain seq x y z
N MET A 1 9.05 32.23 -11.64
CA MET A 1 8.35 30.93 -11.52
C MET A 1 7.77 30.89 -10.12
N GLU A 2 6.45 31.03 -9.99
CA GLU A 2 5.83 30.83 -8.68
C GLU A 2 6.05 29.38 -8.24
N THR A 3 6.58 29.18 -7.05
CA THR A 3 6.75 27.84 -6.49
C THR A 3 5.37 27.29 -6.13
N LEU A 4 4.85 26.40 -6.97
CA LEU A 4 3.59 25.69 -6.74
C LEU A 4 3.78 24.66 -5.60
N TRP A 5 3.77 25.13 -4.36
CA TRP A 5 3.92 24.28 -3.16
C TRP A 5 2.60 23.62 -2.73
N TRP A 6 1.47 24.26 -3.03
CA TRP A 6 0.14 23.80 -2.63
C TRP A 6 -0.24 22.40 -3.16
N PRO A 7 0.15 21.95 -4.37
CA PRO A 7 -0.15 20.60 -4.83
C PRO A 7 0.47 19.53 -3.93
N PHE A 8 1.68 19.75 -3.44
CA PHE A 8 2.38 18.83 -2.55
C PHE A 8 1.68 18.72 -1.19
N VAL A 9 1.22 19.85 -0.65
CA VAL A 9 0.42 19.88 0.59
C VAL A 9 -0.89 19.14 0.39
N LEU A 10 -1.56 19.32 -0.76
CA LEU A 10 -2.82 18.65 -1.06
C LEU A 10 -2.65 17.14 -1.22
N VAL A 11 -1.61 16.68 -1.91
CA VAL A 11 -1.28 15.25 -2.05
C VAL A 11 -0.99 14.62 -0.69
N LEU A 12 -0.22 15.31 0.16
CA LEU A 12 0.05 14.86 1.54
C LEU A 12 -1.23 14.78 2.37
N ALA A 13 -2.05 15.83 2.33
CA ALA A 13 -3.30 15.90 3.10
C ALA A 13 -4.27 14.80 2.68
N VAL A 14 -4.41 14.53 1.38
CA VAL A 14 -5.25 13.45 0.86
C VAL A 14 -4.68 12.08 1.22
N GLY A 15 -3.38 11.85 1.02
CA GLY A 15 -2.75 10.59 1.40
C GLY A 15 -2.91 10.30 2.90
N LEU A 16 -2.65 11.29 3.75
CA LEU A 16 -2.81 11.18 5.20
C LEU A 16 -4.29 10.97 5.59
N GLY A 17 -5.20 11.76 5.04
CA GLY A 17 -6.63 11.64 5.31
C GLY A 17 -7.18 10.27 4.92
N VAL A 18 -6.84 9.79 3.72
CA VAL A 18 -7.22 8.46 3.25
C VAL A 18 -6.60 7.38 4.13
N ALA A 19 -5.33 7.49 4.53
CA ALA A 19 -4.70 6.51 5.44
C ALA A 19 -5.39 6.47 6.82
N LEU A 20 -5.72 7.63 7.40
CA LEU A 20 -6.40 7.72 8.69
C LEU A 20 -7.80 7.11 8.66
N ILE A 21 -8.51 7.25 7.53
CA ILE A 21 -9.85 6.66 7.34
C ILE A 21 -9.76 5.18 6.98
N ALA A 22 -8.87 4.81 6.05
CA ALA A 22 -8.77 3.45 5.53
C ALA A 22 -8.20 2.47 6.57
N THR A 23 -7.32 2.92 7.47
CA THR A 23 -6.72 2.06 8.50
C THR A 23 -7.76 1.41 9.43
N PRO A 24 -8.67 2.15 10.11
CA PRO A 24 -9.69 1.53 10.95
C PRO A 24 -10.68 0.69 10.16
N LEU A 25 -11.01 1.07 8.91
CA LEU A 25 -11.88 0.29 8.04
C LEU A 25 -11.25 -1.05 7.65
N ALA A 26 -9.99 -1.03 7.22
CA ALA A 26 -9.22 -2.23 6.90
C ALA A 26 -9.05 -3.11 8.13
N ALA A 27 -8.80 -2.53 9.31
CA ALA A 27 -8.72 -3.25 10.57
C ALA A 27 -10.05 -3.93 10.93
N ALA A 28 -11.18 -3.23 10.79
CA ALA A 28 -12.50 -3.79 11.02
C ALA A 28 -12.82 -4.94 10.05
N TRP A 29 -12.48 -4.77 8.76
CA TRP A 29 -12.64 -5.81 7.75
C TRP A 29 -11.76 -7.03 8.05
N GLY A 30 -10.48 -6.83 8.42
CA GLY A 30 -9.56 -7.90 8.79
C GLY A 30 -10.05 -8.72 9.99
N ARG A 31 -10.58 -8.05 11.02
CA ARG A 31 -11.22 -8.74 12.16
C ARG A 31 -12.42 -9.59 11.73
N ARG A 32 -13.30 -9.04 10.88
CA ARG A 32 -14.48 -9.77 10.37
C ARG A 32 -14.11 -10.99 9.53
N ARG A 33 -13.01 -10.92 8.77
CA ARG A 33 -12.51 -12.02 7.93
C ARG A 33 -11.59 -13.00 8.68
N GLY A 34 -11.32 -12.76 9.97
CA GLY A 34 -10.38 -13.58 10.74
C GLY A 34 -8.92 -13.45 10.30
N ILE A 35 -8.58 -12.43 9.49
CA ILE A 35 -7.22 -12.12 9.05
C ILE A 35 -6.55 -11.31 10.14
N VAL A 36 -6.31 -11.99 11.26
CA VAL A 36 -5.79 -11.42 12.48
C VAL A 36 -4.62 -12.23 12.95
N ASP A 37 -3.64 -11.51 13.47
CA ASP A 37 -2.52 -12.07 14.16
C ASP A 37 -2.82 -12.30 15.63
N ARG A 38 -2.45 -13.48 16.14
CA ARG A 38 -2.67 -13.85 17.54
C ARG A 38 -1.34 -13.90 18.30
N PRO A 39 -1.35 -13.64 19.62
CA PRO A 39 -0.14 -13.74 20.45
C PRO A 39 0.45 -15.15 20.37
N GLY A 40 1.78 -15.24 20.46
CA GLY A 40 2.49 -16.50 20.38
C GLY A 40 3.95 -16.36 20.83
N PRO A 41 4.76 -17.42 20.77
CA PRO A 41 6.13 -17.42 21.30
C PRO A 41 7.01 -16.29 20.71
N ARG A 42 6.76 -15.93 19.45
CA ARG A 42 7.45 -14.87 18.70
C ARG A 42 6.65 -13.57 18.59
N ARG A 43 5.41 -13.52 19.10
CA ARG A 43 4.46 -12.39 18.94
C ARG A 43 4.05 -11.88 20.32
N ARG A 44 4.75 -10.87 20.83
CA ARG A 44 4.58 -10.32 22.22
C ARG A 44 3.45 -9.32 22.39
N HIS A 45 2.62 -9.12 21.38
CA HIS A 45 1.48 -8.20 21.46
C HIS A 45 0.30 -8.81 22.23
N LYS A 46 -0.60 -7.94 22.70
CA LYS A 46 -1.82 -8.34 23.39
C LYS A 46 -3.01 -8.24 22.42
N GLY A 47 -3.85 -9.26 22.42
CA GLY A 47 -5.08 -9.30 21.62
C GLY A 47 -4.84 -9.72 20.16
N ALA A 48 -5.93 -9.71 19.38
CA ALA A 48 -5.88 -10.07 17.96
C ALA A 48 -5.64 -8.80 17.11
N ILE A 49 -4.49 -8.72 16.45
CA ILE A 49 -4.09 -7.56 15.64
C ILE A 49 -4.36 -7.84 14.15
N PRO A 50 -5.17 -7.05 13.45
CA PRO A 50 -5.41 -7.26 12.01
C PRO A 50 -4.14 -7.14 11.17
N ARG A 51 -3.95 -8.03 10.19
CA ARG A 51 -2.81 -7.98 9.25
C ARG A 51 -3.07 -7.12 8.01
N THR A 52 -4.25 -6.54 7.93
CA THR A 52 -4.79 -5.83 6.75
C THR A 52 -4.32 -4.39 6.59
N GLY A 53 -3.31 -3.94 7.35
CA GLY A 53 -2.78 -2.57 7.27
C GLY A 53 -2.19 -2.22 5.90
N GLY A 54 -1.60 -3.20 5.21
CA GLY A 54 -1.08 -3.02 3.85
C GLY A 54 -2.14 -2.58 2.84
N LEU A 55 -3.38 -3.06 2.98
CA LEU A 55 -4.50 -2.63 2.13
C LEU A 55 -4.84 -1.16 2.34
N ALA A 56 -4.82 -0.67 3.58
CA ALA A 56 -5.08 0.74 3.88
C ALA A 56 -4.01 1.66 3.27
N LEU A 57 -2.73 1.28 3.39
CA LEU A 57 -1.62 2.02 2.78
C LEU A 57 -1.66 1.99 1.26
N PHE A 58 -2.01 0.86 0.65
CA PHE A 58 -2.20 0.75 -0.80
C PHE A 58 -3.24 1.76 -1.30
N VAL A 59 -4.43 1.79 -0.68
CA VAL A 59 -5.51 2.72 -1.08
C VAL A 59 -5.08 4.18 -0.90
N ALA A 60 -4.41 4.51 0.21
CA ALA A 60 -3.91 5.86 0.47
C ALA A 60 -2.88 6.31 -0.57
N PHE A 61 -1.90 5.45 -0.87
CA PHE A 61 -0.87 5.74 -1.87
C PHE A 61 -1.47 5.90 -3.27
N VAL A 62 -2.31 4.96 -3.71
CA VAL A 62 -2.96 5.01 -5.03
C VAL A 62 -3.77 6.29 -5.19
N SER A 63 -4.55 6.65 -4.16
CA SER A 63 -5.38 7.86 -4.18
C SER A 63 -4.53 9.14 -4.29
N ALA A 64 -3.45 9.24 -3.50
CA ALA A 64 -2.53 10.37 -3.55
C ALA A 64 -1.75 10.45 -4.88
N ALA A 65 -1.29 9.31 -5.39
CA ALA A 65 -0.54 9.22 -6.65
C ALA A 65 -1.41 9.57 -7.86
N LEU A 66 -2.65 9.07 -7.91
CA LEU A 66 -3.61 9.43 -8.95
C LEU A 66 -3.97 10.91 -8.87
N LEU A 67 -4.24 11.46 -7.69
CA LEU A 67 -4.50 12.88 -7.51
C LEU A 67 -3.35 13.75 -8.04
N ALA A 68 -2.10 13.38 -7.77
CA ALA A 68 -0.94 14.09 -8.28
C ALA A 68 -0.89 14.17 -9.82
N GLN A 69 -1.51 13.21 -10.54
CA GLN A 69 -1.63 13.26 -12.00
C GLN A 69 -2.55 14.37 -12.51
N TRP A 70 -3.52 14.80 -11.71
CA TRP A 70 -4.45 15.88 -12.03
C TRP A 70 -4.00 17.26 -11.55
N LEU A 71 -2.91 17.33 -10.79
CA LEU A 71 -2.38 18.55 -10.22
C LEU A 71 -1.16 19.06 -11.00
N PRO A 72 -0.86 20.37 -10.94
CA PRO A 72 0.30 20.96 -11.60
C PRO A 72 1.59 20.67 -10.82
N VAL A 73 1.91 19.39 -10.65
CA VAL A 73 3.16 18.91 -10.07
C VAL A 73 4.24 18.92 -11.17
N PRO A 74 5.41 19.56 -10.96
CA PRO A 74 6.49 19.55 -11.92
C PRO A 74 6.97 18.13 -12.24
N ARG A 75 7.09 17.80 -13.53
CA ARG A 75 7.53 16.49 -14.03
C ARG A 75 8.82 16.66 -14.83
N GLN A 76 9.87 15.96 -14.43
CA GLN A 76 11.18 16.02 -15.07
C GLN A 76 11.47 14.81 -15.95
N ASP A 77 10.72 13.72 -15.77
CA ASP A 77 10.91 12.47 -16.48
C ASP A 77 9.79 12.24 -17.50
N PRO A 78 10.09 12.20 -18.81
CA PRO A 78 9.11 11.86 -19.85
C PRO A 78 8.47 10.48 -19.67
N LYS A 79 9.12 9.56 -18.95
CA LYS A 79 8.62 8.20 -18.68
C LYS A 79 7.97 8.06 -17.31
N GLU A 80 7.69 9.15 -16.60
CA GLU A 80 7.08 9.13 -15.27
C GLU A 80 5.80 8.30 -15.23
N LEU A 81 4.90 8.46 -16.22
CA LEU A 81 3.64 7.73 -16.25
C LEU A 81 3.84 6.22 -16.40
N ILE A 82 4.80 5.80 -17.23
CA ILE A 82 5.15 4.38 -17.41
C ILE A 82 5.71 3.80 -16.11
N ARG A 83 6.60 4.54 -15.43
CA ARG A 83 7.16 4.13 -14.13
C ARG A 83 6.08 4.07 -13.05
N LEU A 84 5.17 5.04 -13.02
CA LEU A 84 4.05 5.04 -12.10
C LEU A 84 3.15 3.81 -12.33
N LEU A 85 2.84 3.48 -13.59
CA LEU A 85 2.10 2.26 -13.92
C LEU A 85 2.83 1.00 -13.46
N GLY A 86 4.15 0.91 -13.68
CA GLY A 86 4.98 -0.21 -13.18
C GLY A 86 4.88 -0.36 -11.66
N ILE A 87 5.04 0.75 -10.92
CA ILE A 87 4.89 0.77 -9.46
C ILE A 87 3.50 0.32 -9.03
N LEU A 88 2.43 0.84 -9.66
CA LEU A 88 1.05 0.48 -9.31
C LEU A 88 0.76 -1.00 -9.58
N LEU A 89 1.26 -1.55 -10.68
CA LEU A 89 1.13 -2.97 -11.02
C LEU A 89 1.94 -3.86 -10.06
N GLY A 90 3.20 -3.51 -9.78
CA GLY A 90 4.05 -4.23 -8.83
C GLY A 90 3.50 -4.21 -7.41
N MET A 91 2.97 -3.06 -6.95
CA MET A 91 2.28 -2.94 -5.67
C MET A 91 1.00 -3.77 -5.62
N THR A 92 0.22 -3.79 -6.70
CA THR A 92 -1.01 -4.60 -6.78
C THR A 92 -0.68 -6.09 -6.71
N TRP A 93 0.38 -6.52 -7.40
CA TRP A 93 0.90 -7.88 -7.30
C TRP A 93 1.30 -8.25 -5.87
N LEU A 94 2.08 -7.39 -5.18
CA LEU A 94 2.47 -7.62 -3.79
C LEU A 94 1.29 -7.59 -2.83
N LEU A 95 0.26 -6.77 -3.09
CA LEU A 95 -0.96 -6.76 -2.30
C LEU A 95 -1.70 -8.11 -2.41
N VAL A 96 -1.80 -8.66 -3.62
CA VAL A 96 -2.43 -9.97 -3.85
C VAL A 96 -1.62 -11.07 -3.15
N VAL A 97 -0.31 -11.12 -3.35
CA VAL A 97 0.53 -12.14 -2.70
C VAL A 97 0.53 -11.99 -1.19
N GLY A 98 0.60 -10.76 -0.66
CA GLY A 98 0.52 -10.50 0.77
C GLY A 98 -0.81 -10.98 1.38
N TYR A 99 -1.93 -10.78 0.68
CA TYR A 99 -3.21 -11.33 1.09
C TYR A 99 -3.22 -12.87 1.07
N LEU A 100 -2.61 -13.50 0.06
CA LEU A 100 -2.47 -14.95 0.00
C LEU A 100 -1.57 -15.47 1.14
N ASP A 101 -0.47 -14.78 1.46
CA ASP A 101 0.41 -15.11 2.58
C ASP A 101 -0.33 -15.03 3.92
N ASP A 102 -1.10 -13.98 4.13
CA ASP A 102 -1.94 -13.82 5.32
C ASP A 102 -2.97 -14.94 5.48
N ARG A 103 -3.45 -15.51 4.37
CA ARG A 103 -4.46 -16.58 4.38
C ARG A 103 -3.87 -17.98 4.50
N PHE A 104 -2.74 -18.23 3.85
CA PHE A 104 -2.17 -19.56 3.65
C PHE A 104 -0.84 -19.78 4.39
N GLU A 105 -0.28 -18.76 5.04
CA GLU A 105 1.03 -18.78 5.72
C GLU A 105 2.11 -19.38 4.82
N LEU A 106 2.42 -18.68 3.72
CA LEU A 106 3.32 -19.20 2.70
C LEU A 106 4.73 -19.39 3.27
N ARG A 107 5.46 -20.35 2.69
CA ARG A 107 6.88 -20.52 2.98
C ARG A 107 7.69 -19.31 2.46
N PRO A 108 8.91 -19.07 2.97
CA PRO A 108 9.73 -17.94 2.53
C PRO A 108 10.02 -17.92 1.01
N GLY A 109 10.18 -19.09 0.37
CA GLY A 109 10.50 -19.18 -1.07
C GLY A 109 9.51 -18.44 -1.98
N PRO A 110 8.20 -18.78 -1.96
CA PRO A 110 7.17 -18.04 -2.69
C PRO A 110 7.15 -16.53 -2.43
N GLN A 111 7.43 -16.10 -1.19
CA GLN A 111 7.46 -14.67 -0.84
C GLN A 111 8.63 -13.95 -1.54
N TYR A 112 9.83 -14.55 -1.56
CA TYR A 112 10.96 -14.00 -2.30
C TYR A 112 10.72 -13.97 -3.80
N LEU A 113 10.14 -15.03 -4.37
CA LEU A 113 9.79 -15.06 -5.79
C LEU A 113 8.81 -13.94 -6.14
N ALA A 114 7.81 -13.70 -5.29
CA ALA A 114 6.86 -12.62 -5.49
C ALA A 114 7.51 -11.23 -5.46
N GLN A 115 8.48 -11.01 -4.58
CA GLN A 115 9.26 -9.76 -4.53
C GLN A 115 10.11 -9.57 -5.80
N ILE A 116 10.73 -10.64 -6.31
CA ILE A 116 11.48 -10.59 -7.58
C ILE A 116 10.54 -10.24 -8.74
N VAL A 117 9.38 -10.89 -8.83
CA VAL A 117 8.37 -10.57 -9.87
C VAL A 117 7.91 -9.13 -9.75
N ALA A 118 7.66 -8.62 -8.53
CA ALA A 118 7.29 -7.22 -8.32
C ALA A 118 8.37 -6.26 -8.83
N ALA A 119 9.64 -6.54 -8.54
CA ALA A 119 10.77 -5.72 -8.96
C ALA A 119 11.04 -5.77 -10.48
N LEU A 120 10.62 -6.84 -11.16
CA LEU A 120 10.68 -6.92 -12.63
C LEU A 120 9.54 -6.16 -13.31
N ILE A 121 8.41 -6.00 -12.62
CA ILE A 121 7.25 -5.23 -13.11
C ILE A 121 7.47 -3.71 -12.93
N ALA A 122 8.03 -3.31 -11.78
CA ALA A 122 8.22 -1.92 -11.38
C ALA A 122 9.45 -1.27 -12.04
#